data_AF-A0A4R1SA03-F1
#
_entry.id   AF-A0A4R1SA03-F1
#
_cell.length_a   1.000
_cell.length_b   1.000
_cell.length_c   1.000
_cell.angle_alpha   90.00
_cell.angle_beta   90.00
_cell.angle_gamma   90.00
#
_symmetry.space_group_name_H-M   'P 1'
#
loop_
_entity.id
_entity.type
_entity.pdbx_description
1 polymer ?
#
loop_
_entity_poly.entity_id
_entity_poly.type
_entity_poly.pdbx_seq_one_letter_code
_entity_poly.pdbx_strand_id
1 'polypeptide(L)'
;MTYALIVAPSAEALTLAEAKAHLRLDGSEEDGLLTALIRTAREHLERSLDLCLIAQGWRHYLDSIPEDGVIQLAKSPIQAIESVTVYDGAGTPRLLSLDGHVLDGVTRPARLFLRQREVAGRAINGIEIDLRAGFGTTGAEVPDVLKRAMLMHVAQMFELRGVLAADAQPAADVPTGYERARRALPDAEALTMRSVFFDPGQMTARLELMAPVETPDGQGGAAIAYEVKASLWARIEPVSEIREERAGSEIFTLTHRIWLRFRTDIRAGMQLRKGMRSFAIRAWRDPDETGRYLVCLCEEEGR
;
A
#
# COMPACT_ATOMS: atom_id res chain seq x y z
N MET A 1 13.09 -4.12 26.85
CA MET A 1 11.73 -4.41 27.34
C MET A 1 11.18 -5.54 26.50
N THR A 2 10.74 -6.64 27.12
CA THR A 2 10.32 -7.85 26.40
C THR A 2 8.80 -7.88 26.26
N TYR A 3 8.31 -8.12 25.05
CA TYR A 3 6.89 -8.21 24.73
C TYR A 3 6.60 -9.48 23.94
N ALA A 4 5.47 -10.12 24.23
CA ALA A 4 4.91 -11.19 23.41
C ALA A 4 3.54 -10.77 22.88
N LEU A 5 3.29 -11.03 21.60
CA LEU A 5 1.96 -10.89 21.01
C LEU A 5 1.10 -12.06 21.49
N ILE A 6 0.03 -11.77 22.21
CA ILE A 6 -0.91 -12.79 22.74
C ILE A 6 -2.19 -12.86 21.91
N VAL A 7 -2.61 -11.74 21.31
CA VAL A 7 -3.77 -11.67 20.41
C VAL A 7 -3.38 -10.84 19.20
N ALA A 8 -3.33 -11.47 18.03
CA ALA A 8 -3.05 -10.80 16.77
C ALA A 8 -4.18 -9.84 16.37
N PRO A 9 -3.90 -8.81 15.55
CA PRO A 9 -4.95 -7.92 15.05
C PRO A 9 -5.96 -8.71 14.21
N SER A 10 -7.25 -8.48 14.46
CA SER A 10 -8.35 -9.20 13.79
C SER A 10 -8.75 -8.61 12.42
N ALA A 11 -8.14 -7.50 12.04
CA ALA A 11 -8.43 -6.75 10.81
C ALA A 11 -7.17 -6.00 10.35
N GLU A 12 -7.24 -5.41 9.16
CA GLU A 12 -6.20 -4.52 8.63
C GLU A 12 -6.63 -3.05 8.69
N ALA A 13 -5.65 -2.15 8.74
CA ALA A 13 -5.89 -0.71 8.78
C ALA A 13 -6.38 -0.13 7.44
N LEU A 14 -6.11 -0.82 6.33
CA LEU A 14 -6.58 -0.49 5.00
C LEU A 14 -7.41 -1.64 4.43
N THR A 15 -8.47 -1.30 3.73
CA THR A 15 -9.26 -2.24 2.94
C THR A 15 -8.65 -2.45 1.55
N LEU A 16 -8.95 -3.59 0.92
CA LEU A 16 -8.60 -3.83 -0.48
C LEU A 16 -9.20 -2.76 -1.40
N ALA A 17 -10.42 -2.31 -1.12
CA ALA A 17 -11.08 -1.27 -1.91
C ALA A 17 -10.31 0.05 -1.87
N GLU A 18 -9.81 0.47 -0.70
CA GLU A 18 -8.99 1.67 -0.56
C GLU A 18 -7.66 1.54 -1.33
N ALA A 19 -6.97 0.40 -1.20
CA ALA A 19 -5.73 0.15 -1.92
C ALA A 19 -5.95 0.13 -3.44
N LYS A 20 -6.98 -0.55 -3.94
CA LYS A 20 -7.36 -0.57 -5.36
C LYS A 20 -7.70 0.82 -5.88
N ALA A 21 -8.50 1.58 -5.12
CA ALA A 21 -8.86 2.94 -5.50
C ALA A 21 -7.63 3.84 -5.61
N HIS A 22 -6.67 3.70 -4.68
CA HIS A 22 -5.40 4.42 -4.71
C HIS A 22 -4.54 4.03 -5.92
N LEU A 23 -4.49 2.75 -6.25
CA LEU A 23 -3.72 2.20 -7.37
C LEU A 23 -4.46 2.24 -8.71
N ARG A 24 -5.70 2.73 -8.77
CA ARG A 24 -6.53 2.73 -9.98
C ARG A 24 -6.71 1.34 -10.59
N LEU A 25 -6.98 0.34 -9.74
CA LEU A 25 -7.26 -1.04 -10.12
C LEU A 25 -8.77 -1.30 -10.05
N ASP A 26 -9.34 -1.89 -11.10
CA ASP A 26 -10.79 -2.16 -11.20
C ASP A 26 -11.13 -3.66 -11.03
N GLY A 27 -10.13 -4.57 -11.07
CA GLY A 27 -10.29 -6.04 -11.03
C GLY A 27 -9.93 -6.69 -9.68
N SER A 28 -9.91 -8.03 -9.64
CA SER A 28 -9.61 -8.84 -8.44
C SER A 28 -8.37 -9.73 -8.56
N GLU A 29 -7.70 -9.71 -9.70
CA GLU A 29 -6.54 -10.54 -10.03
C GLU A 29 -5.36 -10.29 -9.09
N GLU A 30 -5.29 -9.06 -8.54
CA GLU A 30 -4.20 -8.58 -7.69
C GLU A 30 -4.54 -8.65 -6.19
N ASP A 31 -5.71 -9.17 -5.80
CA ASP A 31 -6.21 -9.07 -4.42
C ASP A 31 -5.34 -9.80 -3.41
N GLY A 32 -4.81 -10.96 -3.81
CA GLY A 32 -3.86 -11.72 -3.00
C GLY A 32 -2.59 -10.91 -2.73
N LEU A 33 -2.01 -10.30 -3.77
CA LEU A 33 -0.81 -9.46 -3.64
C LEU A 33 -1.09 -8.21 -2.79
N LEU A 34 -2.19 -7.50 -3.05
CA LEU A 34 -2.54 -6.30 -2.29
C LEU A 34 -2.78 -6.61 -0.81
N THR A 35 -3.41 -7.74 -0.48
CA THR A 35 -3.58 -8.19 0.91
C THR A 35 -2.24 -8.37 1.60
N ALA A 36 -1.27 -9.01 0.93
CA ALA A 36 0.08 -9.18 1.47
C ALA A 36 0.80 -7.83 1.65
N LEU A 37 0.75 -6.95 0.65
CA LEU A 37 1.39 -5.62 0.72
C LEU A 37 0.80 -4.72 1.80
N ILE A 38 -0.53 -4.76 2.03
CA ILE A 38 -1.17 -4.02 3.11
C ILE A 38 -0.64 -4.48 4.47
N ARG A 39 -0.53 -5.79 4.68
CA ARG A 39 0.04 -6.36 5.91
C ARG A 39 1.49 -5.92 6.11
N THR A 40 2.32 -6.06 5.08
CA THR A 40 3.72 -5.65 5.12
C THR A 40 3.85 -4.16 5.44
N ALA A 41 3.01 -3.31 4.83
CA ALA A 41 3.01 -1.88 5.10
C ALA A 41 2.61 -1.54 6.54
N ARG A 42 1.61 -2.25 7.10
CA ARG A 42 1.21 -2.10 8.50
C ARG A 42 2.38 -2.46 9.41
N GLU A 43 2.95 -3.65 9.24
CA GLU A 43 4.03 -4.16 10.11
C GLU A 43 5.27 -3.28 10.09
N HIS A 44 5.65 -2.78 8.90
CA HIS A 44 6.73 -1.82 8.76
C HIS A 44 6.41 -0.52 9.51
N LEU A 45 5.24 0.07 9.28
CA LEU A 45 4.85 1.34 9.91
C LEU A 45 4.74 1.23 11.45
N GLU A 46 4.16 0.13 11.94
CA GLU A 46 4.08 -0.19 13.37
C GLU A 46 5.46 -0.28 14.01
N ARG A 47 6.42 -0.93 13.33
CA ARG A 47 7.81 -1.05 13.80
C ARG A 47 8.57 0.28 13.75
N SER A 48 8.36 1.10 12.73
CA SER A 48 9.06 2.38 12.56
C SER A 48 8.58 3.47 13.51
N LEU A 49 7.31 3.42 13.93
CA LEU A 49 6.68 4.44 14.78
C LEU A 49 6.38 3.98 16.20
N ASP A 50 6.79 2.75 16.56
CA ASP A 50 6.43 2.06 17.80
C ASP A 50 4.92 2.12 18.10
N LEU A 51 4.15 1.84 17.06
CA LEU A 51 2.69 1.91 17.06
C LEU A 51 2.02 0.55 16.93
N CYS A 52 0.77 0.48 17.38
CA CYS A 52 -0.20 -0.54 17.05
C CYS A 52 -1.32 0.17 16.29
N LEU A 53 -1.60 -0.22 15.05
CA LEU A 53 -2.64 0.41 14.25
C LEU A 53 -4.01 -0.17 14.62
N ILE A 54 -4.14 -1.48 14.50
CA ILE A 54 -5.34 -2.24 14.90
C ILE A 54 -5.14 -2.80 16.31
N ALA A 55 -6.23 -2.87 17.06
CA ALA A 55 -6.25 -3.40 18.42
C ALA A 55 -5.72 -4.83 18.46
N GLN A 56 -4.70 -5.04 19.28
CA GLN A 56 -4.02 -6.30 19.50
C GLN A 56 -3.64 -6.44 20.98
N GLY A 57 -3.55 -7.69 21.44
CA GLY A 57 -3.21 -8.03 22.81
C GLY A 57 -1.72 -8.30 22.93
N TRP A 58 -1.08 -7.67 23.91
CA TRP A 58 0.34 -7.85 24.21
C TRP A 58 0.54 -8.21 25.67
N ARG A 59 1.49 -9.10 25.91
CA ARG A 59 2.06 -9.35 27.23
C ARG A 59 3.40 -8.66 27.36
N HIS A 60 3.57 -7.86 28.39
CA HIS A 60 4.84 -7.27 28.77
C HIS A 60 5.44 -8.04 29.95
N TYR A 61 6.69 -8.47 29.80
CA TYR A 61 7.44 -9.13 30.87
C TYR A 61 8.38 -8.15 31.56
N LEU A 62 8.33 -8.16 32.89
CA LEU A 62 9.18 -7.35 33.77
C LEU A 62 9.73 -8.21 34.91
N ASP A 63 10.94 -7.88 35.34
CA ASP A 63 11.56 -8.53 36.50
C ASP A 63 10.98 -8.00 37.80
N SER A 64 10.72 -6.69 37.88
CA SER A 64 10.15 -6.00 39.05
C SER A 64 9.43 -4.70 38.66
N ILE A 65 8.61 -4.17 39.57
CA ILE A 65 8.01 -2.83 39.43
C ILE A 65 9.09 -1.79 39.79
N PRO A 66 9.28 -0.74 38.98
CA PRO A 66 10.18 0.37 39.32
C PRO A 66 9.84 1.03 40.67
N GLU A 67 10.86 1.59 41.34
CA GLU A 67 10.69 2.21 42.68
C GLU A 67 9.75 3.42 42.69
N ASP A 68 9.63 4.14 41.58
CA ASP A 68 8.68 5.24 41.43
C ASP A 68 7.24 4.77 41.17
N GLY A 69 7.04 3.47 40.90
CA GLY A 69 5.75 2.86 40.58
C GLY A 69 5.28 3.15 39.15
N VAL A 70 6.10 3.79 38.32
CA VAL A 70 5.76 4.16 36.94
C VAL A 70 6.42 3.20 35.97
N ILE A 71 5.58 2.41 35.30
CA ILE A 71 5.99 1.45 34.28
C ILE A 71 5.84 2.15 32.92
N GLN A 72 6.96 2.33 32.22
CA GLN A 72 6.92 2.76 30.83
C GLN A 72 6.48 1.61 29.94
N LEU A 73 5.66 1.89 28.93
CA LEU A 73 5.15 0.89 28.00
C LEU A 73 5.51 1.34 26.58
N ALA A 74 6.23 0.47 25.86
CA ALA A 74 6.73 0.76 24.52
C ALA A 74 5.63 0.68 23.44
N LYS A 75 4.56 -0.10 23.69
CA LYS A 75 3.42 -0.19 22.79
C LYS A 75 2.51 1.01 22.96
N SER A 76 2.03 1.58 21.85
CA SER A 76 1.14 2.74 21.83
C SER A 76 0.20 2.68 20.62
N PRO A 77 -0.99 3.30 20.66
CA PRO A 77 -1.67 3.78 21.87
C PRO A 77 -2.21 2.60 22.68
N ILE A 78 -2.27 2.73 24.01
CA ILE A 78 -2.82 1.69 24.90
C ILE A 78 -4.26 2.03 25.24
N GLN A 79 -5.17 1.09 24.98
CA GLN A 79 -6.60 1.23 25.26
C GLN A 79 -6.92 0.82 26.71
N ALA A 80 -6.30 -0.27 27.18
CA ALA A 80 -6.55 -0.81 28.50
C ALA A 80 -5.39 -1.68 28.99
N ILE A 81 -5.23 -1.74 30.31
CA ILE A 81 -4.50 -2.83 30.98
C ILE A 81 -5.54 -3.90 31.33
N GLU A 82 -5.34 -5.10 30.84
CA GLU A 82 -6.27 -6.22 31.03
C GLU A 82 -5.96 -6.95 32.33
N SER A 83 -4.68 -7.20 32.61
CA SER A 83 -4.26 -7.84 33.84
C SER A 83 -2.82 -7.51 34.21
N VAL A 84 -2.51 -7.58 35.51
CA VAL A 84 -1.14 -7.56 36.03
C VAL A 84 -0.97 -8.78 36.93
N THR A 85 -0.10 -9.69 36.55
CA THR A 85 0.20 -10.92 37.29
C THR A 85 1.59 -10.83 37.88
N VAL A 86 1.72 -11.11 39.17
CA VAL A 86 3.01 -11.19 39.88
C VAL A 86 3.25 -12.63 40.33
N TYR A 87 4.47 -13.10 40.15
CA TYR A 87 4.91 -14.43 40.54
C TYR A 87 5.69 -14.38 41.85
N ASP A 88 5.37 -15.31 42.74
CA ASP A 88 6.17 -15.53 43.96
C ASP A 88 7.46 -16.33 43.66
N GLY A 89 8.28 -16.58 44.69
CA GLY A 89 9.54 -17.32 44.54
C GLY A 89 9.37 -18.79 44.16
N ALA A 90 8.16 -19.36 44.32
CA ALA A 90 7.81 -20.70 43.88
C ALA A 90 7.24 -20.71 42.44
N GLY A 91 7.05 -19.55 41.82
CA GLY A 91 6.46 -19.41 40.49
C GLY A 91 4.93 -19.47 40.48
N THR A 92 4.28 -19.29 41.62
CA THR A 92 2.81 -19.24 41.70
C THR A 92 2.30 -17.89 41.21
N PRO A 93 1.39 -17.84 40.22
CA PRO A 93 0.82 -16.58 39.75
C PRO A 93 -0.18 -16.01 40.75
N ARG A 94 -0.08 -14.70 40.99
CA ARG A 94 -1.07 -13.93 41.75
C ARG A 94 -1.47 -12.69 40.95
N LEU A 95 -2.77 -12.53 40.74
CA LEU A 95 -3.33 -11.36 40.07
C LEU A 95 -3.29 -10.15 41.02
N LEU A 96 -2.76 -9.03 40.54
CA LEU A 96 -2.83 -7.75 41.25
C LEU A 96 -4.14 -7.04 40.96
N SER A 97 -4.68 -6.39 41.98
CA SER A 97 -5.78 -5.45 41.80
C SER A 97 -5.31 -4.22 41.02
N LEU A 98 -6.08 -3.85 40.00
CA LEU A 98 -5.89 -2.61 39.25
C LEU A 98 -6.64 -1.43 39.89
N ASP A 99 -7.19 -1.58 41.10
CA ASP A 99 -7.89 -0.49 41.78
C ASP A 99 -6.96 0.70 42.11
N GLY A 100 -7.30 1.87 41.59
CA GLY A 100 -6.49 3.08 41.70
C GLY A 100 -5.24 3.13 40.80
N HIS A 101 -5.13 2.24 39.79
CA HIS A 101 -4.11 2.40 38.75
C HIS A 101 -4.42 3.64 37.88
N VAL A 102 -3.37 4.24 37.31
CA VAL A 102 -3.50 5.33 36.33
C VAL A 102 -2.78 4.90 35.06
N LEU A 103 -3.50 4.93 33.94
CA LEU A 103 -2.94 4.68 32.61
C LEU A 103 -2.94 5.98 31.80
N ASP A 104 -1.76 6.41 31.40
CA ASP A 104 -1.56 7.36 30.31
C ASP A 104 -1.17 6.57 29.06
N GLY A 105 -2.19 6.12 28.33
CA GLY A 105 -2.05 5.30 27.12
C GLY A 105 -1.85 6.11 25.83
N VAL A 106 -1.86 7.44 25.91
CA VAL A 106 -1.81 8.35 24.75
C VAL A 106 -0.40 8.91 24.54
N THR A 107 0.31 9.22 25.62
CA THR A 107 1.69 9.69 25.58
C THR A 107 2.63 8.61 25.03
N ARG A 108 3.76 9.02 24.46
CA ARG A 108 4.80 8.13 23.95
C ARG A 108 6.13 8.43 24.63
N PRO A 109 6.69 7.50 25.44
CA PRO A 109 6.14 6.18 25.78
C PRO A 109 4.87 6.29 26.65
N ALA A 110 4.00 5.28 26.54
CA ALA A 110 2.83 5.17 27.40
C ALA A 110 3.26 4.86 28.84
N ARG A 111 2.46 5.25 29.84
CA ARG A 111 2.83 5.11 31.25
C ARG A 111 1.70 4.48 32.05
N LEU A 112 2.04 3.44 32.80
CA LEU A 112 1.16 2.81 33.78
C LEU A 112 1.71 3.09 35.18
N PHE A 113 0.91 3.74 36.00
CA PHE A 113 1.18 3.87 37.43
C PHE A 113 0.37 2.84 38.21
N LEU A 114 1.05 2.05 39.04
CA LEU A 114 0.43 1.11 39.96
C LEU A 114 0.51 1.66 41.38
N ARG A 115 -0.65 1.82 42.04
CA ARG A 115 -0.72 2.28 43.43
C ARG A 115 -0.13 1.25 44.39
N GLN A 116 -0.45 -0.03 44.17
CA GLN A 116 0.04 -1.13 45.00
C GLN A 116 1.36 -1.65 44.43
N ARG A 117 2.43 -1.46 45.21
CA ARG A 117 3.80 -1.88 44.85
C ARG A 117 4.07 -3.22 45.51
N GLU A 118 3.87 -4.29 44.76
CA GLU A 118 4.18 -5.64 45.22
C GLU A 118 5.57 -6.03 44.73
N VAL A 119 6.36 -6.63 45.62
CA VAL A 119 7.66 -7.18 45.25
C VAL A 119 7.42 -8.57 44.67
N ALA A 120 7.85 -8.77 43.42
CA ALA A 120 7.84 -10.10 42.82
C ALA A 120 8.79 -11.01 43.60
N GLY A 121 8.32 -12.21 43.96
CA GLY A 121 9.17 -13.19 44.63
C GLY A 121 10.13 -13.89 43.66
N ARG A 122 9.81 -13.86 42.37
CA ARG A 122 10.65 -14.37 41.28
C ARG A 122 11.53 -13.25 40.72
N ALA A 123 12.84 -13.50 40.63
CA ALA A 123 13.83 -12.49 40.23
C ALA A 123 13.83 -12.12 38.74
N ILE A 124 13.41 -13.04 37.84
CA ILE A 124 13.39 -12.83 36.38
C ILE A 124 11.99 -13.14 35.86
N ASN A 125 11.43 -12.26 35.03
CA ASN A 125 10.04 -12.33 34.56
C ASN A 125 9.06 -12.54 35.72
N GLY A 126 9.28 -11.80 36.81
CA GLY A 126 8.45 -11.87 38.01
C GLY A 126 7.08 -11.23 37.82
N ILE A 127 6.88 -10.46 36.75
CA ILE A 127 5.66 -9.72 36.47
C ILE A 127 5.30 -9.86 35.00
N GLU A 128 4.02 -10.11 34.76
CA GLU A 128 3.39 -10.11 33.44
C GLU A 128 2.28 -9.08 33.42
N ILE A 129 2.28 -8.21 32.40
CA ILE A 129 1.23 -7.21 32.19
C ILE A 129 0.58 -7.49 30.84
N ASP A 130 -0.68 -7.89 30.87
CA ASP A 130 -1.49 -8.04 29.66
C ASP A 130 -2.17 -6.71 29.37
N LEU A 131 -2.00 -6.22 28.15
CA LEU A 131 -2.49 -4.93 27.71
C LEU A 131 -3.05 -5.01 26.29
N ARG A 132 -4.00 -4.12 26.01
CA ARG A 132 -4.58 -3.94 24.69
C ARG A 132 -4.06 -2.65 24.07
N ALA A 133 -3.38 -2.76 22.93
CA ALA A 133 -2.82 -1.62 22.21
C ALA A 133 -3.35 -1.54 20.77
N GLY A 134 -3.66 -0.34 20.31
CA GLY A 134 -4.22 -0.06 18.98
C GLY A 134 -5.14 1.15 18.98
N PHE A 135 -5.40 1.75 17.81
CA PHE A 135 -6.37 2.85 17.71
C PHE A 135 -7.82 2.37 17.83
N GLY A 136 -8.10 1.14 17.40
CA GLY A 136 -9.45 0.60 17.37
C GLY A 136 -9.50 -0.82 16.82
N THR A 137 -10.68 -1.41 16.73
CA THR A 137 -10.85 -2.75 16.14
C THR A 137 -11.00 -2.71 14.62
N THR A 138 -11.22 -1.51 14.06
CA THR A 138 -11.43 -1.30 12.63
C THR A 138 -10.48 -0.27 12.05
N GLY A 139 -10.21 -0.35 10.75
CA GLY A 139 -9.41 0.65 10.03
C GLY A 139 -10.01 2.07 10.03
N ALA A 140 -11.31 2.22 10.32
CA ALA A 140 -11.97 3.51 10.41
C ALA A 140 -11.48 4.36 11.61
N GLU A 141 -10.99 3.70 12.66
CA GLU A 141 -10.47 4.35 13.87
C GLU A 141 -8.99 4.74 13.73
N VAL A 142 -8.31 4.27 12.67
CA VAL A 142 -6.91 4.60 12.40
C VAL A 142 -6.83 6.00 11.77
N PRO A 143 -5.98 6.91 12.29
CA PRO A 143 -5.80 8.25 11.74
C PRO A 143 -5.48 8.24 10.23
N ASP A 144 -6.15 9.12 9.47
CA ASP A 144 -6.01 9.19 8.01
C ASP A 144 -4.57 9.44 7.55
N VAL A 145 -3.76 10.16 8.35
CA VAL A 145 -2.34 10.40 8.05
C VAL A 145 -1.55 9.08 8.01
N LEU A 146 -1.85 8.14 8.92
CA LEU A 146 -1.21 6.83 8.94
C LEU A 146 -1.70 5.95 7.78
N LYS A 147 -3.02 5.95 7.51
CA LYS A 147 -3.57 5.28 6.34
C LYS A 147 -2.96 5.80 5.03
N ARG A 148 -2.74 7.11 4.92
CA ARG A 148 -2.07 7.73 3.76
C ARG A 148 -0.62 7.28 3.63
N ALA A 149 0.14 7.23 4.73
CA ALA A 149 1.51 6.72 4.72
C ALA A 149 1.56 5.26 4.25
N MET A 150 0.64 4.42 4.75
CA MET A 150 0.52 3.04 4.30
C MET A 150 0.17 2.94 2.81
N LEU A 151 -0.80 3.71 2.31
CA LEU A 151 -1.18 3.70 0.89
C LEU A 151 0.01 4.06 -0.02
N MET A 152 0.80 5.07 0.36
CA MET A 152 2.01 5.45 -0.38
C MET A 152 3.05 4.32 -0.39
N HIS A 153 3.25 3.65 0.73
CA HIS A 153 4.18 2.54 0.84
C HIS A 153 3.71 1.31 0.03
N VAL A 154 2.41 0.99 0.09
CA VAL A 154 1.79 -0.06 -0.73
C VAL A 154 1.98 0.24 -2.22
N ALA A 155 1.73 1.47 -2.65
CA ALA A 155 1.94 1.87 -4.04
C ALA A 155 3.39 1.67 -4.48
N GLN A 156 4.35 2.08 -3.66
CA GLN A 156 5.75 1.87 -3.96
C GLN A 156 6.11 0.38 -4.09
N MET A 157 5.70 -0.46 -3.14
CA MET A 157 5.98 -1.91 -3.21
C MET A 157 5.32 -2.57 -4.41
N PHE A 158 4.08 -2.15 -4.73
CA PHE A 158 3.36 -2.62 -5.92
C PHE A 158 4.09 -2.23 -7.21
N GLU A 159 4.62 -1.01 -7.28
CA GLU A 159 5.40 -0.57 -8.44
C GLU A 159 6.72 -1.34 -8.59
N LEU A 160 7.37 -1.71 -7.47
CA LEU A 160 8.65 -2.42 -7.48
C LEU A 160 8.54 -3.94 -7.60
N ARG A 161 7.33 -4.51 -7.71
CA ARG A 161 7.09 -5.97 -7.75
C ARG A 161 7.75 -6.72 -8.91
N GLY A 162 8.06 -6.02 -10.02
CA GLY A 162 8.77 -6.60 -11.16
C GLY A 162 10.30 -6.67 -10.98
N VAL A 163 10.82 -6.03 -9.93
CA VAL A 163 12.25 -5.94 -9.61
C VAL A 163 12.60 -6.80 -8.39
N LEU A 164 11.64 -6.99 -7.48
CA LEU A 164 11.84 -7.67 -6.20
C LEU A 164 10.72 -8.70 -5.99
N ALA A 165 11.09 -9.93 -5.65
CA ALA A 165 10.14 -10.98 -5.29
C ALA A 165 9.33 -10.56 -4.05
N ALA A 166 8.09 -11.06 -3.92
CA ALA A 166 7.16 -10.65 -2.87
C ALA A 166 7.66 -10.94 -1.44
N ASP A 167 8.47 -11.98 -1.28
CA ASP A 167 9.14 -12.38 -0.03
C ASP A 167 10.39 -11.53 0.29
N ALA A 168 10.96 -10.88 -0.73
CA ALA A 168 12.03 -9.90 -0.60
C ALA A 168 11.50 -8.48 -0.32
N GLN A 169 10.17 -8.31 -0.21
CA GLN A 169 9.56 -7.03 0.16
C GLN A 169 9.33 -6.95 1.68
N PRO A 170 9.64 -5.82 2.32
CA PRO A 170 10.17 -4.59 1.72
C PRO A 170 11.69 -4.68 1.54
N ALA A 171 12.20 -4.47 0.32
CA ALA A 171 13.62 -4.73 0.02
C ALA A 171 14.63 -3.74 0.61
N ALA A 172 14.18 -2.64 1.19
CA ALA A 172 14.98 -1.78 2.06
C ALA A 172 14.05 -0.75 2.71
N ASP A 173 14.35 -0.38 3.96
CA ASP A 173 13.79 0.79 4.64
C ASP A 173 13.83 2.01 3.69
N VAL A 174 12.64 2.51 3.33
CA VAL A 174 12.36 3.81 2.69
C VAL A 174 12.86 3.97 1.22
N PRO A 175 12.04 4.51 0.30
CA PRO A 175 12.56 5.02 -0.97
C PRO A 175 13.52 6.18 -0.72
N THR A 176 14.79 5.96 -1.02
CA THR A 176 15.87 6.94 -1.15
C THR A 176 15.64 7.90 -2.31
N GLY A 177 14.50 8.59 -2.35
CA GLY A 177 14.45 9.93 -2.94
C GLY A 177 15.00 10.99 -1.97
N TYR A 178 15.24 10.63 -0.70
CA TYR A 178 15.30 11.65 0.36
C TYR A 178 16.60 11.83 1.14
N GLU A 179 17.58 10.92 1.11
CA GLU A 179 18.79 11.12 1.93
C GLU A 179 20.05 11.41 1.10
N ARG A 180 20.69 10.41 0.50
CA ARG A 180 22.15 10.50 0.36
C ARG A 180 22.68 9.71 -0.82
N ALA A 181 22.35 10.16 -2.02
CA ALA A 181 23.20 10.01 -3.20
C ALA A 181 24.56 10.77 -3.07
N ARG A 182 25.04 11.06 -1.84
CA ARG A 182 26.08 12.07 -1.62
C ARG A 182 27.29 11.68 -0.77
N ARG A 183 27.55 10.43 -0.35
CA ARG A 183 28.86 10.23 0.34
C ARG A 183 29.63 8.92 0.42
N ALA A 184 29.18 7.76 -0.06
CA ALA A 184 30.08 6.60 0.01
C ALA A 184 29.60 5.43 -0.87
N LEU A 185 30.14 5.33 -2.08
CA LEU A 185 31.00 4.21 -2.54
C LEU A 185 30.99 4.12 -4.07
N PRO A 186 32.13 3.74 -4.69
CA PRO A 186 32.31 3.68 -6.13
C PRO A 186 31.79 2.36 -6.72
N ASP A 187 31.53 2.41 -8.02
CA ASP A 187 31.29 1.27 -8.94
C ASP A 187 29.94 0.54 -8.81
N ALA A 188 28.85 1.24 -9.15
CA ALA A 188 27.52 0.66 -9.37
C ALA A 188 27.03 0.90 -10.81
N GLU A 189 27.88 0.60 -11.81
CA GLU A 189 27.63 0.89 -13.23
C GLU A 189 27.04 -0.29 -14.03
N ALA A 190 26.43 -1.30 -13.39
CA ALA A 190 26.04 -2.55 -14.09
C ALA A 190 24.59 -3.07 -13.87
N LEU A 191 23.64 -2.24 -13.44
CA LEU A 191 22.21 -2.62 -13.43
C LEU A 191 21.38 -1.63 -14.24
N THR A 192 21.38 -1.80 -15.56
CA THR A 192 20.68 -0.95 -16.51
C THR A 192 19.17 -0.98 -16.24
N MET A 193 18.67 0.13 -15.69
CA MET A 193 17.26 0.43 -15.47
C MET A 193 16.44 0.22 -16.76
N ARG A 194 15.51 -0.74 -16.72
CA ARG A 194 14.39 -0.85 -17.68
C ARG A 194 13.02 -0.69 -17.04
N SER A 195 12.93 -0.48 -15.72
CA SER A 195 11.65 -0.24 -15.06
C SER A 195 11.24 1.22 -15.22
N VAL A 196 10.05 1.46 -15.77
CA VAL A 196 9.44 2.79 -15.72
C VAL A 196 8.81 2.94 -14.35
N PHE A 197 9.35 3.85 -13.52
CA PHE A 197 8.69 4.26 -12.29
C PHE A 197 7.51 5.16 -12.65
N PHE A 198 6.28 4.71 -12.41
CA PHE A 198 5.06 5.42 -12.77
C PHE A 198 4.18 5.57 -11.53
N ASP A 199 3.76 6.80 -11.23
CA ASP A 199 2.82 7.06 -10.14
C ASP A 199 1.37 6.83 -10.62
N PRO A 200 0.64 5.82 -10.10
CA PRO A 200 -0.75 5.57 -10.45
C PRO A 200 -1.67 6.78 -10.19
N GLY A 201 -1.30 7.67 -9.26
CA GLY A 201 -2.02 8.91 -8.95
C GLY A 201 -2.14 9.86 -10.15
N GLN A 202 -1.26 9.72 -11.15
CA GLN A 202 -1.27 10.54 -12.37
C GLN A 202 -2.34 10.09 -13.38
N MET A 203 -2.97 8.93 -13.18
CA MET A 203 -4.10 8.47 -13.97
C MET A 203 -5.39 9.14 -13.50
N THR A 204 -5.57 10.41 -13.87
CA THR A 204 -6.66 11.27 -13.40
C THR A 204 -7.89 11.31 -14.32
N ALA A 205 -7.80 10.78 -15.53
CA ALA A 205 -8.91 10.75 -16.48
C ALA A 205 -9.66 9.41 -16.44
N ARG A 206 -10.99 9.44 -16.58
CA ARG A 206 -11.79 8.25 -16.88
C ARG A 206 -12.12 8.25 -18.37
N LEU A 207 -11.71 7.19 -19.07
CA LEU A 207 -11.90 6.99 -20.51
C LEU A 207 -12.78 5.78 -20.77
N GLU A 208 -13.52 5.81 -21.88
CA GLU A 208 -14.21 4.63 -22.39
C GLU A 208 -13.37 4.01 -23.50
N LEU A 209 -13.08 2.72 -23.38
CA LEU A 209 -12.56 1.94 -24.49
C LEU A 209 -13.71 1.55 -25.39
N MET A 210 -13.63 1.95 -26.65
CA MET A 210 -14.62 1.67 -27.66
C MET A 210 -14.08 0.63 -28.64
N ALA A 211 -14.88 -0.39 -28.95
CA ALA A 211 -14.56 -1.40 -29.95
C ALA A 211 -15.39 -1.17 -31.23
N PRO A 212 -14.81 -1.31 -32.43
CA PRO A 212 -15.55 -1.24 -33.67
C PRO A 212 -16.45 -2.48 -33.82
N VAL A 213 -17.69 -2.26 -34.24
CA VAL A 213 -18.69 -3.28 -34.57
C VAL A 213 -19.12 -3.04 -36.01
N GLU A 214 -18.81 -4.01 -36.87
CA GLU A 214 -19.17 -3.98 -38.28
C GLU A 214 -20.59 -4.53 -38.48
N THR A 215 -21.47 -3.72 -39.05
CA THR A 215 -22.80 -4.13 -39.47
C THR A 215 -22.83 -4.17 -41.00
N PRO A 216 -23.10 -5.34 -41.63
CA PRO A 216 -23.18 -5.44 -43.08
C PRO A 216 -24.23 -4.47 -43.64
N ASP A 217 -23.87 -3.73 -44.69
CA ASP A 217 -24.76 -2.74 -45.32
C ASP A 217 -25.65 -3.33 -46.44
N GLY A 218 -25.55 -4.64 -46.69
CA GLY A 218 -26.27 -5.35 -47.73
C GLY A 218 -25.79 -5.07 -49.17
N GLN A 219 -24.76 -4.26 -49.35
CA GLN A 219 -24.19 -3.87 -50.65
C GLN A 219 -22.70 -4.25 -50.79
N GLY A 220 -22.22 -5.13 -49.90
CA GLY A 220 -20.83 -5.61 -49.89
C GLY A 220 -19.88 -4.75 -49.05
N GLY A 221 -20.39 -3.73 -48.35
CA GLY A 221 -19.67 -2.97 -47.35
C GLY A 221 -20.17 -3.26 -45.92
N ALA A 222 -19.55 -2.59 -44.96
CA ALA A 222 -19.97 -2.62 -43.56
C ALA A 222 -19.96 -1.21 -42.99
N ALA A 223 -21.01 -0.87 -42.25
CA ALA A 223 -21.02 0.31 -41.40
C ALA A 223 -20.29 -0.02 -40.09
N ILE A 224 -19.30 0.81 -39.72
CA ILE A 224 -18.57 0.67 -38.46
C ILE A 224 -19.26 1.53 -37.40
N ALA A 225 -19.87 0.88 -36.41
CA ALA A 225 -20.32 1.51 -35.18
C ALA A 225 -19.28 1.27 -34.08
N TYR A 226 -19.34 2.04 -33.00
CA TYR A 226 -18.46 1.85 -31.83
C TYR A 226 -19.26 1.57 -30.58
N GLU A 227 -18.96 0.47 -29.90
CA GLU A 227 -19.59 0.10 -28.62
C GLU A 227 -18.62 0.25 -27.45
N VAL A 228 -19.15 0.61 -26.28
CA VAL A 228 -18.35 0.73 -25.05
C VAL A 228 -18.00 -0.66 -24.54
N LYS A 229 -16.70 -0.97 -24.54
CA LYS A 229 -16.17 -2.25 -24.02
C LYS A 229 -15.77 -2.16 -22.55
N ALA A 230 -15.18 -1.04 -22.13
CA ALA A 230 -14.73 -0.87 -20.76
C ALA A 230 -14.61 0.61 -20.39
N SER A 231 -14.72 0.92 -19.09
CA SER A 231 -14.36 2.22 -18.53
C SER A 231 -13.03 2.09 -17.81
N LEU A 232 -12.11 3.05 -17.98
CA LEU A 232 -10.71 2.95 -17.54
C LEU A 232 -10.18 4.23 -16.94
N TRP A 233 -9.35 4.10 -15.91
CA TRP A 233 -8.47 5.19 -15.50
C TRP A 233 -7.34 5.34 -16.50
N ALA A 234 -6.97 6.58 -16.79
CA ALA A 234 -5.94 6.91 -17.76
C ALA A 234 -5.17 8.17 -17.37
N ARG A 235 -3.89 8.20 -17.72
CA ARG A 235 -3.10 9.45 -17.81
C ARG A 235 -3.00 9.82 -19.29
N ILE A 236 -3.45 11.02 -19.64
CA ILE A 236 -3.41 11.53 -21.01
C ILE A 236 -2.25 12.52 -21.09
N GLU A 237 -1.26 12.21 -21.92
CA GLU A 237 -0.12 13.07 -22.20
C GLU A 237 -0.20 13.57 -23.64
N PRO A 238 -0.35 14.89 -23.88
CA PRO A 238 -0.19 15.42 -25.22
C PRO A 238 1.27 15.24 -25.65
N VAL A 239 1.48 14.88 -26.92
CA VAL A 239 2.79 14.79 -27.54
C VAL A 239 2.76 15.69 -28.77
N SER A 240 3.63 16.69 -28.81
CA SER A 240 3.81 17.51 -30.00
C SER A 240 4.64 16.71 -31.03
N GLU A 241 3.97 16.32 -32.11
CA GLU A 241 4.47 15.80 -33.40
C GLU A 241 5.78 14.98 -33.39
N ILE A 242 5.65 13.67 -33.57
CA ILE A 242 6.71 12.82 -34.15
C ILE A 242 6.15 12.20 -35.43
N ARG A 243 6.66 12.62 -36.59
CA ARG A 243 6.48 11.93 -37.87
C ARG A 243 7.58 10.86 -37.99
N GLU A 244 7.26 9.59 -37.78
CA GLU A 244 8.19 8.51 -38.10
C GLU A 244 7.96 8.08 -39.56
N GLU A 245 8.87 8.46 -40.45
CA GLU A 245 8.98 7.87 -41.78
C GLU A 245 9.81 6.58 -41.66
N ARG A 246 9.19 5.41 -41.89
CA ARG A 246 9.93 4.18 -42.18
C ARG A 246 9.46 3.66 -43.53
N ALA A 247 10.42 3.45 -44.43
CA ALA A 247 10.19 3.04 -45.81
C ALA A 247 9.18 1.88 -45.91
N GLY A 248 7.99 2.18 -46.44
CA GLY A 248 6.93 1.21 -46.73
C GLY A 248 5.80 1.04 -45.71
N SER A 249 5.66 1.89 -44.68
CA SER A 249 4.51 1.85 -43.74
C SER A 249 3.72 3.16 -43.67
N GLU A 250 2.44 3.04 -43.27
CA GLU A 250 1.47 4.13 -43.12
C GLU A 250 1.99 5.24 -42.18
N ILE A 251 1.91 6.48 -42.64
CA ILE A 251 2.21 7.68 -41.86
C ILE A 251 1.00 7.96 -40.96
N PHE A 252 1.14 7.84 -39.64
CA PHE A 252 0.11 8.29 -38.69
C PHE A 252 0.64 9.43 -37.82
N THR A 253 -0.25 10.35 -37.46
CA THR A 253 0.09 11.49 -36.60
C THR A 253 -0.13 11.09 -35.14
N LEU A 254 0.95 10.90 -34.38
CA LEU A 254 0.86 10.70 -32.94
C LEU A 254 0.59 12.05 -32.25
N THR A 255 -0.56 12.16 -31.59
CA THR A 255 -0.96 13.38 -30.85
C THR A 255 -0.92 13.19 -29.34
N HIS A 256 -1.17 11.97 -28.86
CA HIS A 256 -1.30 11.68 -27.44
C HIS A 256 -0.65 10.34 -27.08
N ARG A 257 0.03 10.30 -25.94
CA ARG A 257 0.39 9.08 -25.22
C ARG A 257 -0.61 8.90 -24.08
N ILE A 258 -1.38 7.82 -24.12
CA ILE A 258 -2.38 7.52 -23.10
C ILE A 258 -1.94 6.29 -22.34
N TRP A 259 -1.68 6.46 -21.04
CA TRP A 259 -1.29 5.36 -20.15
C TRP A 259 -2.52 4.76 -19.49
N LEU A 260 -2.60 3.44 -19.50
CA LEU A 260 -3.66 2.63 -18.92
C LEU A 260 -3.04 1.57 -18.00
N ARG A 261 -3.86 0.96 -17.13
CA ARG A 261 -3.47 -0.31 -16.50
C ARG A 261 -3.33 -1.39 -17.57
N PHE A 262 -2.41 -2.32 -17.34
CA PHE A 262 -2.15 -3.41 -18.28
C PHE A 262 -3.41 -4.19 -18.58
N ARG A 263 -3.56 -4.58 -19.85
CA ARG A 263 -4.70 -5.33 -20.37
C ARG A 263 -4.33 -5.97 -21.69
N THR A 264 -4.99 -7.09 -22.00
CA THR A 264 -4.68 -7.93 -23.17
C THR A 264 -5.73 -7.86 -24.27
N ASP A 265 -6.82 -7.12 -24.05
CA ASP A 265 -8.00 -7.11 -24.90
C ASP A 265 -8.12 -5.85 -25.78
N ILE A 266 -7.05 -5.05 -25.86
CA ILE A 266 -6.87 -3.98 -26.84
C ILE A 266 -6.55 -4.61 -28.20
N ARG A 267 -7.25 -4.14 -29.24
CA ARG A 267 -7.09 -4.60 -30.63
C ARG A 267 -7.01 -3.39 -31.57
N ALA A 268 -6.52 -3.63 -32.78
CA ALA A 268 -6.49 -2.62 -33.84
C ALA A 268 -7.91 -2.13 -34.15
N GLY A 269 -8.04 -0.85 -34.52
CA GLY A 269 -9.33 -0.21 -34.81
C GLY A 269 -10.10 0.29 -33.58
N MET A 270 -9.64 -0.04 -32.35
CA MET A 270 -10.22 0.50 -31.12
C MET A 270 -9.87 1.97 -30.91
N GLN A 271 -10.71 2.67 -30.14
CA GLN A 271 -10.49 4.06 -29.76
C GLN A 271 -10.77 4.29 -28.27
N LEU A 272 -10.15 5.31 -27.69
CA LEU A 272 -10.43 5.79 -26.34
C LEU A 272 -11.26 7.07 -26.43
N ARG A 273 -12.31 7.18 -25.60
CA ARG A 273 -13.22 8.33 -25.60
C ARG A 273 -13.21 9.06 -24.27
N LYS A 274 -13.13 10.39 -24.31
CA LYS A 274 -13.31 11.31 -23.17
C LYS A 274 -14.40 12.33 -23.48
N GLY A 275 -15.66 12.00 -23.15
CA GLY A 275 -16.80 12.84 -23.52
C GLY A 275 -16.91 12.94 -25.05
N MET A 276 -16.70 14.13 -25.61
CA MET A 276 -16.73 14.37 -27.07
C MET A 276 -15.38 14.14 -27.77
N ARG A 277 -14.29 13.95 -27.02
CA ARG A 277 -12.95 13.75 -27.59
C ARG A 277 -12.73 12.26 -27.87
N SER A 278 -12.31 11.94 -29.09
CA SER A 278 -12.00 10.58 -29.52
C SER A 278 -10.52 10.45 -29.86
N PHE A 279 -9.88 9.41 -29.33
CA PHE A 279 -8.48 9.09 -29.51
C PHE A 279 -8.34 7.72 -30.17
N ALA A 280 -8.11 7.69 -31.48
CA ALA A 280 -7.86 6.46 -32.22
C ALA A 280 -6.55 5.81 -31.73
N ILE A 281 -6.60 4.53 -31.35
CA ILE A 281 -5.39 3.80 -30.93
C ILE A 281 -4.66 3.30 -32.17
N ARG A 282 -3.46 3.84 -32.42
CA ARG A 282 -2.62 3.45 -33.58
C ARG A 282 -1.64 2.36 -33.21
N ALA A 283 -1.06 2.43 -32.02
CA ALA A 283 -0.19 1.40 -31.48
C ALA A 283 -0.31 1.34 -29.95
N TRP A 284 0.08 0.24 -29.35
CA TRP A 284 0.16 0.09 -27.90
C TRP A 284 1.31 -0.83 -27.52
N ARG A 285 1.89 -0.62 -26.34
CA ARG A 285 2.95 -1.49 -25.81
C ARG A 285 2.94 -1.52 -24.29
N ASP A 286 3.44 -2.61 -23.73
CA ASP A 286 3.93 -2.64 -22.36
C ASP A 286 5.32 -1.98 -22.34
N PRO A 287 5.51 -0.85 -21.62
CA PRO A 287 6.74 -0.07 -21.70
C PRO A 287 7.94 -0.76 -21.04
N ASP A 288 7.71 -1.67 -20.09
CA ASP A 288 8.78 -2.36 -19.33
C ASP A 288 8.59 -3.89 -19.26
N GLU A 289 7.61 -4.44 -19.99
CA GLU A 289 7.28 -5.88 -20.06
C GLU A 289 6.91 -6.51 -18.70
N THR A 290 6.56 -5.67 -17.72
CA THR A 290 6.19 -6.13 -16.37
C THR A 290 4.71 -6.46 -16.22
N GLY A 291 3.89 -6.18 -17.24
CA GLY A 291 2.45 -6.38 -17.19
C GLY A 291 1.73 -5.43 -16.23
N ARG A 292 2.32 -4.27 -15.90
CA ARG A 292 1.72 -3.29 -14.95
C ARG A 292 0.94 -2.19 -15.65
N TYR A 293 1.44 -1.75 -16.80
CA TYR A 293 0.88 -0.65 -17.57
C TYR A 293 0.85 -0.95 -19.05
N LEU A 294 -0.01 -0.21 -19.76
CA LEU A 294 -0.04 -0.17 -21.21
C LEU A 294 0.02 1.27 -21.67
N VAL A 295 0.91 1.57 -22.62
CA VAL A 295 1.00 2.89 -23.26
C VAL A 295 0.40 2.80 -24.64
N CYS A 296 -0.73 3.48 -24.85
CA CYS A 296 -1.36 3.66 -26.15
C CYS A 296 -0.81 4.92 -26.83
N LEU A 297 -0.40 4.75 -28.07
CA LEU A 297 -0.03 5.80 -29.00
C LEU A 297 -1.28 6.17 -29.81
N CYS A 298 -1.79 7.38 -29.60
CA CYS A 298 -3.09 7.79 -30.09
C CYS A 298 -3.06 9.02 -31.00
N GLU A 299 -3.97 9.02 -31.96
CA GLU A 299 -4.32 10.15 -32.79
C GLU A 299 -5.67 10.69 -32.33
N GLU A 300 -5.77 11.99 -32.05
CA GLU A 300 -7.04 12.63 -31.69
C GLU A 300 -7.79 13.00 -32.97
N GLU A 301 -9.01 12.47 -33.13
CA GLU A 301 -9.87 12.79 -34.27
C GLU A 301 -10.60 14.10 -34.02
N GLY A 302 -10.22 15.13 -34.78
CA GLY A 302 -10.94 16.40 -34.87
C GLY A 302 -10.76 17.33 -33.67
N ARG A 303 -10.44 18.59 -33.98
CA ARG A 303 -10.93 19.73 -33.21
C ARG A 303 -11.89 20.51 -34.09
#